data_AF-A0A5E8GXC5-F1
#
_entry.id   AF-A0A5E8GXC5-F1
#
_cell.length_a   1.000
_cell.length_b   1.000
_cell.length_c   1.000
_cell.angle_alpha   90.00
_cell.angle_beta   90.00
_cell.angle_gamma   90.00
#
_symmetry.space_group_name_H-M   'P 1'
#
loop_
_entity.id
_entity.type
_entity.pdbx_description
1 polymer ?
#
loop_
_entity_poly.entity_id
_entity_poly.type
_entity_poly.pdbx_seq_one_letter_code
_entity_poly.pdbx_strand_id
1 'polypeptide(L)'
;MDPDKLGFRPLRVGWARYSGREILFQEPGGGFIRRKYFYQPLSCGIIVVLHGTASLHPRHYNLYGITCAGLPLFFKETFLVTIGINHLGLTVRDLDQTTAFFTDCLGWALLAREDSYPRTTVSDGTCRLTLWQADRARAMTGFDRKTNIGLHHLALEVPSRDALDELAAKVRNWPGVQMEFNPEPMGTGPRMHTMFSEPGGIRLEIIWPAS
;
A
#
# COMPACT_ATOMS: atom_id res chain seq x y z
N MET A 1 -23.42 41.07 -20.53
CA MET A 1 -22.11 40.93 -21.21
C MET A 1 -22.29 39.88 -22.28
N ASP A 2 -21.97 40.21 -23.52
CA ASP A 2 -22.18 39.37 -24.71
C ASP A 2 -21.09 38.27 -24.79
N PRO A 3 -21.46 36.98 -24.69
CA PRO A 3 -20.51 35.86 -24.69
C PRO A 3 -19.76 35.68 -26.02
N ASP A 4 -20.21 36.29 -27.12
CA ASP A 4 -19.58 36.16 -28.43
C ASP A 4 -18.30 37.01 -28.59
N LYS A 5 -18.00 37.90 -27.64
CA LYS A 5 -16.81 38.77 -27.66
C LYS A 5 -15.56 38.21 -26.98
N LEU A 6 -15.63 36.99 -26.43
CA LEU A 6 -14.48 36.35 -25.74
C LEU A 6 -13.77 35.27 -26.59
N GLY A 7 -14.09 35.15 -27.88
CA GLY A 7 -13.34 34.29 -28.81
C GLY A 7 -13.45 32.79 -28.55
N PHE A 8 -14.35 32.34 -27.69
CA PHE A 8 -14.60 30.92 -27.48
C PHE A 8 -15.54 30.37 -28.56
N ARG A 9 -14.99 29.56 -29.48
CA ARG A 9 -15.83 28.75 -30.37
C ARG A 9 -16.33 27.53 -29.59
N PRO A 10 -17.65 27.28 -29.49
CA PRO A 10 -18.13 26.06 -28.88
C PRO A 10 -17.74 24.87 -29.76
N LEU A 11 -17.01 23.92 -29.19
CA LEU A 11 -16.87 22.59 -29.79
C LEU A 11 -18.25 21.95 -29.77
N ARG A 12 -18.91 21.89 -30.93
CA ARG A 12 -20.10 21.04 -31.12
C ARG A 12 -19.64 19.59 -30.98
N VAL A 13 -19.76 19.03 -29.78
CA VAL A 13 -19.63 17.59 -29.58
C VAL A 13 -20.94 16.97 -30.07
N GLY A 14 -20.93 16.54 -31.33
CA GLY A 14 -22.03 15.76 -31.91
C GLY A 14 -22.15 14.42 -31.17
N TRP A 15 -23.40 14.03 -30.90
CA TRP A 15 -23.75 12.71 -30.37
C TRP A 15 -23.16 11.62 -31.28
N ALA A 16 -22.11 10.94 -30.80
CA ALA A 16 -21.52 9.80 -31.49
C ALA A 16 -21.56 8.57 -30.57
N ARG A 17 -22.12 7.46 -31.07
CA ARG A 17 -21.92 6.13 -30.46
C ARG A 17 -20.42 5.83 -30.38
N TYR A 18 -20.02 5.11 -29.33
CA TYR A 18 -18.63 4.72 -29.03
C TYR A 18 -17.81 4.42 -30.29
N SER A 19 -16.81 5.26 -30.58
CA SER A 19 -15.98 5.15 -31.79
C SER A 19 -14.55 4.70 -31.53
N GLY A 20 -14.19 4.39 -30.28
CA GLY A 20 -12.83 3.99 -29.90
C GLY A 20 -11.75 5.06 -30.12
N ARG A 21 -12.12 6.32 -30.37
CA ARG A 21 -11.17 7.40 -30.65
C ARG A 21 -10.59 7.99 -29.36
N GLU A 22 -9.27 8.09 -29.31
CA GLU A 22 -8.53 8.84 -28.29
C GLU A 22 -8.76 10.35 -28.49
N ILE A 23 -8.88 11.10 -27.39
CA ILE A 23 -8.98 12.56 -27.41
C ILE A 23 -7.64 13.15 -26.95
N LEU A 24 -7.07 14.05 -27.74
CA LEU A 24 -5.89 14.84 -27.38
C LEU A 24 -6.34 16.08 -26.60
N PHE A 25 -5.77 16.29 -25.41
CA PHE A 25 -5.95 17.52 -24.65
C PHE A 25 -4.66 18.31 -24.65
N GLN A 26 -4.76 19.61 -24.89
CA GLN A 26 -3.66 20.55 -24.72
C GLN A 26 -3.62 21.03 -23.28
N GLU A 27 -2.50 20.80 -22.61
CA GLU A 27 -2.27 21.28 -21.26
C GLU A 27 -2.02 22.79 -21.23
N PRO A 28 -2.30 23.46 -20.10
CA PRO A 28 -2.01 24.88 -19.92
C PRO A 28 -0.52 25.26 -20.17
N GLY A 29 0.40 24.29 -20.02
CA GLY A 29 1.83 24.44 -20.32
C GLY A 29 2.25 24.12 -21.76
N GLY A 30 1.29 23.85 -22.66
CA GLY A 30 1.55 23.61 -24.09
C GLY A 30 1.83 22.15 -24.49
N GLY A 31 1.89 21.21 -23.53
CA GLY A 31 1.98 19.78 -23.81
C GLY A 31 0.65 19.18 -24.28
N PHE A 32 0.68 18.00 -24.90
CA PHE A 32 -0.54 17.26 -25.23
C PHE A 32 -0.58 15.91 -24.50
N ILE A 33 -1.72 15.58 -23.88
CA ILE A 33 -1.95 14.27 -23.26
C ILE A 33 -3.07 13.54 -24.01
N ARG A 34 -2.83 12.26 -24.32
CA ARG A 34 -3.86 11.34 -24.82
C ARG A 34 -4.53 10.63 -23.66
N ARG A 35 -5.85 10.64 -23.60
CA ARG A 35 -6.62 9.86 -22.62
C ARG A 35 -7.72 9.03 -23.30
N LYS A 36 -7.92 7.81 -22.80
CA LYS A 36 -9.03 6.92 -23.19
C LYS A 36 -10.18 7.11 -22.22
N TYR A 37 -11.39 7.18 -22.75
CA TYR A 37 -12.61 7.44 -21.99
C TYR A 37 -13.58 6.28 -22.13
N PHE A 38 -14.20 5.88 -21.02
CA PHE A 38 -15.34 4.96 -21.01
C PHE A 38 -16.59 5.75 -20.62
N TYR A 39 -17.67 5.53 -21.36
CA TYR A 39 -18.97 6.15 -21.15
C TYR A 39 -19.99 5.08 -20.78
N GLN A 40 -20.73 5.29 -19.69
CA GLN A 40 -21.91 4.49 -19.38
C GLN A 40 -23.13 5.42 -19.28
N PRO A 41 -24.13 5.30 -20.18
CA PRO A 41 -25.35 6.07 -20.06
C PRO A 41 -26.17 5.53 -18.89
N LEU A 42 -26.55 6.39 -17.95
CA LEU A 42 -27.60 6.10 -16.99
C LEU A 42 -28.94 6.62 -17.53
N SER A 43 -30.03 5.93 -17.19
CA SER A 43 -31.39 6.22 -17.66
C SER A 43 -31.94 7.60 -17.25
N CYS A 44 -31.23 8.33 -16.39
CA CYS A 44 -31.59 9.65 -15.89
C CYS A 44 -30.88 10.82 -16.60
N GLY A 45 -30.18 10.60 -17.71
CA GLY A 45 -29.48 11.68 -18.44
C GLY A 45 -28.19 12.16 -17.76
N ILE A 46 -27.75 11.48 -16.70
CA ILE A 46 -26.45 11.69 -16.07
C ILE A 46 -25.40 10.94 -16.87
N ILE A 47 -24.37 11.68 -17.27
CA ILE A 47 -23.17 11.12 -17.89
C ILE A 47 -22.14 10.91 -16.76
N VAL A 48 -21.75 9.67 -16.52
CA VAL A 48 -20.61 9.34 -15.65
C VAL A 48 -19.44 8.97 -16.55
N VAL A 49 -18.38 9.77 -16.49
CA VAL A 49 -17.12 9.50 -17.19
C VAL A 49 -16.13 8.96 -16.17
N LEU A 50 -15.97 7.65 -16.10
CA LEU A 50 -14.95 7.02 -15.26
C LEU A 50 -13.60 7.10 -15.96
N HIS A 51 -12.62 7.73 -15.30
CA HIS A 51 -11.24 7.77 -15.76
C HIS A 51 -10.44 6.65 -15.08
N GLY A 52 -9.89 5.74 -15.88
CA GLY A 52 -8.81 4.86 -15.46
C GLY A 52 -7.56 5.21 -16.29
N THR A 53 -6.48 5.62 -15.65
CA THR A 53 -5.18 5.68 -16.32
C THR A 53 -4.46 4.36 -16.06
N ALA A 54 -4.31 3.53 -17.09
CA ALA A 54 -3.21 2.57 -17.14
C ALA A 54 -1.98 3.37 -17.58
N SER A 55 -1.20 3.87 -16.62
CA SER A 55 0.03 4.60 -16.89
C SER A 55 1.21 3.80 -16.33
N LEU A 56 2.16 3.46 -17.22
CA LEU A 56 3.47 2.85 -16.93
C LEU A 56 4.45 3.84 -16.27
N HIS A 57 3.97 4.79 -15.45
CA HIS A 57 4.79 5.78 -14.73
C HIS A 57 4.23 6.02 -13.32
N PRO A 58 5.09 6.31 -12.32
CA PRO A 58 4.79 6.13 -10.89
C PRO A 58 3.89 7.22 -10.27
N ARG A 59 3.26 8.07 -11.07
CA ARG A 59 2.32 9.08 -10.56
C ARG A 59 0.91 8.52 -10.64
N HIS A 60 0.39 8.08 -9.51
CA HIS A 60 -1.00 7.68 -9.37
C HIS A 60 -1.87 8.95 -9.34
N TYR A 61 -2.72 9.13 -10.35
CA TYR A 61 -3.69 10.23 -10.41
C TYR A 61 -5.08 9.69 -10.08
N ASN A 62 -5.73 10.25 -9.05
CA ASN A 62 -7.16 10.03 -8.82
C ASN A 62 -7.94 11.23 -9.36
N LEU A 63 -8.84 11.01 -10.32
CA LEU A 63 -9.65 12.06 -10.93
C LEU A 63 -11.14 11.75 -10.65
N TYR A 64 -11.82 12.65 -9.96
CA TYR A 64 -13.27 12.57 -9.72
C TYR A 64 -13.96 13.75 -10.42
N GLY A 65 -14.97 13.47 -11.24
CA GLY A 65 -15.81 14.49 -11.86
C GLY A 65 -17.22 13.96 -12.14
N ILE A 66 -18.24 14.72 -11.73
CA ILE A 66 -19.65 14.47 -12.07
C ILE A 66 -20.06 15.58 -13.04
N THR A 67 -20.63 15.22 -14.19
CA THR A 67 -21.17 16.22 -15.12
C THR A 67 -22.67 16.38 -14.91
N CYS A 68 -23.12 17.59 -14.60
CA CYS A 68 -24.43 18.09 -14.95
C CYS A 68 -24.25 19.13 -16.05
N ALA A 69 -25.09 19.10 -17.09
CA ALA A 69 -24.95 19.96 -18.26
C ALA A 69 -24.88 21.45 -17.85
N GLY A 70 -23.82 22.15 -18.27
CA GLY A 70 -23.73 23.62 -18.20
C GLY A 70 -22.89 24.23 -17.08
N LEU A 71 -22.23 23.45 -16.22
CA LEU A 71 -21.33 23.98 -15.18
C LEU A 71 -19.84 23.79 -15.52
N PRO A 72 -18.96 24.75 -15.15
CA PRO A 72 -17.52 24.60 -15.31
C PRO A 72 -17.00 23.43 -14.47
N LEU A 73 -16.12 22.64 -15.10
CA LEU A 73 -15.52 21.46 -14.50
C LEU A 73 -14.36 21.90 -13.61
N PHE A 74 -14.52 21.79 -12.29
CA PHE A 74 -13.44 22.04 -11.34
C PHE A 74 -12.71 20.73 -11.07
N PHE A 75 -11.44 20.65 -11.48
CA PHE A 75 -10.58 19.53 -11.14
C PHE A 75 -9.74 19.89 -9.93
N LYS A 76 -9.71 19.00 -8.94
CA LYS A 76 -8.72 19.03 -7.87
C LYS A 76 -7.68 17.95 -8.17
N GLU A 77 -6.54 18.35 -8.70
CA GLU A 77 -5.39 17.44 -8.76
C GLU A 77 -4.96 17.14 -7.33
N THR A 78 -5.03 15.87 -6.95
CA THR A 78 -4.49 15.38 -5.68
C THR A 78 -3.17 14.71 -5.97
N PHE A 79 -2.08 15.46 -5.77
CA PHE A 79 -0.74 14.91 -5.81
C PHE A 79 -0.44 14.23 -4.48
N LEU A 80 -0.41 12.91 -4.48
CA LEU A 80 0.19 12.16 -3.37
C LEU A 80 1.71 12.31 -3.47
N VAL A 81 2.33 12.89 -2.46
CA VAL A 81 3.79 13.13 -2.42
C VAL A 81 4.56 12.01 -1.74
N THR A 82 3.89 11.18 -0.93
CA THR A 82 4.49 10.00 -0.30
C THR A 82 4.39 8.79 -1.23
N ILE A 83 5.39 7.90 -1.15
CA ILE A 83 5.46 6.67 -1.95
C ILE A 83 5.68 5.50 -1.00
N GLY A 84 4.60 4.77 -0.70
CA GLY A 84 4.66 3.56 0.13
C GLY A 84 5.30 3.76 1.50
N ILE A 85 5.79 2.66 2.06
CA ILE A 85 6.56 2.64 3.31
C ILE A 85 8.04 2.62 2.95
N ASN A 86 8.79 3.66 3.36
CA ASN A 86 10.24 3.68 3.15
C ASN A 86 10.98 2.74 4.11
N HIS A 87 10.55 2.71 5.37
CA HIS A 87 11.01 1.79 6.41
C HIS A 87 10.02 1.81 7.57
N LEU A 88 10.11 0.81 8.45
CA LEU A 88 9.32 0.75 9.68
C LEU A 88 10.24 0.62 10.91
N GLY A 89 10.03 1.49 11.88
CA GLY A 89 10.71 1.44 13.18
C GLY A 89 9.88 0.64 14.19
N LEU A 90 10.52 -0.29 14.91
CA LEU A 90 9.87 -1.09 15.95
C LEU A 90 10.67 -1.01 17.24
N THR A 91 10.01 -0.66 18.34
CA THR A 91 10.58 -0.87 19.68
C THR A 91 10.39 -2.33 20.05
N VAL A 92 11.49 -3.02 20.36
CA VAL A 92 11.55 -4.45 20.66
C VAL A 92 11.97 -4.69 22.11
N ARG A 93 11.46 -5.77 22.70
CA ARG A 93 11.75 -6.13 24.10
C ARG A 93 13.23 -6.46 24.31
N ASP A 94 13.79 -7.28 23.44
CA ASP A 94 15.19 -7.67 23.46
C ASP A 94 15.75 -7.58 22.04
N LEU A 95 16.72 -6.67 21.85
CA LEU A 95 17.25 -6.35 20.53
C LEU A 95 17.95 -7.55 19.89
N ASP A 96 18.69 -8.33 20.66
CA ASP A 96 19.45 -9.46 20.13
C ASP A 96 18.52 -10.60 19.74
N GLN A 97 17.53 -10.89 20.60
CA GLN A 97 16.52 -11.92 20.34
C GLN A 97 15.69 -11.62 19.09
N THR A 98 15.17 -10.39 18.97
CA THR A 98 14.37 -10.02 17.80
C THR A 98 15.26 -9.87 16.56
N THR A 99 16.50 -9.40 16.67
CA THR A 99 17.44 -9.39 15.54
C THR A 99 17.67 -10.80 15.00
N ALA A 100 18.00 -11.76 15.87
CA ALA A 100 18.22 -13.16 15.50
C ALA A 100 16.97 -13.79 14.87
N PHE A 101 15.78 -13.46 15.36
CA PHE A 101 14.54 -13.90 14.73
C PHE A 101 14.46 -13.43 13.26
N PHE A 102 14.71 -12.15 12.98
CA PHE A 102 14.67 -11.67 11.60
C PHE A 102 15.81 -12.23 10.74
N THR A 103 17.04 -12.28 11.25
CA THR A 103 18.19 -12.72 10.44
C THR A 103 18.23 -14.23 10.25
N ASP A 104 18.05 -14.99 11.31
CA ASP A 104 18.36 -16.41 11.32
C ASP A 104 17.10 -17.26 11.06
N CYS A 105 15.93 -16.84 11.54
CA CYS A 105 14.66 -17.52 11.24
C CYS A 105 14.11 -17.10 9.88
N LEU A 106 13.99 -15.79 9.63
CA LEU A 106 13.40 -15.27 8.39
C LEU A 106 14.41 -15.09 7.25
N GLY A 107 15.71 -15.18 7.52
CA GLY A 107 16.75 -15.05 6.50
C GLY A 107 17.05 -13.61 6.07
N TRP A 108 16.68 -12.61 6.87
CA TRP A 108 16.91 -11.22 6.52
C TRP A 108 18.38 -10.83 6.67
N ALA A 109 18.82 -9.85 5.87
CA ALA A 109 20.16 -9.29 5.97
C ALA A 109 20.25 -8.28 7.13
N LEU A 110 21.30 -8.40 7.94
CA LEU A 110 21.72 -7.37 8.89
C LEU A 110 22.45 -6.25 8.14
N LEU A 111 21.89 -5.03 8.16
CA LEU A 111 22.44 -3.89 7.43
C LEU A 111 23.28 -2.97 8.32
N ALA A 112 22.90 -2.80 9.59
CA ALA A 112 23.59 -1.93 10.53
C ALA A 112 23.29 -2.33 11.98
N ARG A 113 24.24 -2.07 12.87
CA ARG A 113 24.06 -2.17 14.33
C ARG A 113 24.78 -1.02 15.02
N GLU A 114 24.17 -0.51 16.08
CA GLU A 114 24.75 0.52 16.94
C GLU A 114 24.40 0.23 18.40
N ASP A 115 25.41 -0.06 19.23
CA ASP A 115 25.21 -0.46 20.63
C ASP A 115 25.13 0.75 21.59
N SER A 116 25.72 1.90 21.24
CA SER A 116 25.66 3.12 22.07
C SER A 116 24.27 3.74 22.12
N TYR A 117 23.47 3.50 21.08
CA TYR A 117 22.06 3.84 21.04
C TYR A 117 21.32 2.60 20.49
N PRO A 118 21.10 1.59 21.35
CA PRO A 118 20.89 0.19 20.94
C PRO A 118 19.82 0.03 19.86
N ARG A 119 20.28 -0.19 18.63
CA ARG A 119 19.43 -0.43 17.46
C ARG A 119 20.10 -1.33 16.44
N THR A 120 19.25 -1.96 15.64
CA THR A 120 19.65 -2.82 14.53
C THR A 120 18.77 -2.55 13.32
N THR A 121 19.36 -2.47 12.12
CA THR A 121 18.61 -2.37 10.86
C THR A 121 18.72 -3.69 10.10
N VAL A 122 17.57 -4.26 9.71
CA VAL A 122 17.48 -5.50 8.93
C VAL A 122 16.61 -5.31 7.68
N SER A 123 16.84 -6.12 6.64
CA SER A 123 16.06 -6.05 5.39
C SER A 123 15.97 -7.39 4.66
N ASP A 124 14.85 -7.64 3.99
CA ASP A 124 14.68 -8.72 3.00
C ASP A 124 15.01 -8.29 1.55
N GLY A 125 15.54 -7.07 1.38
CA GLY A 125 15.80 -6.44 0.08
C GLY A 125 14.66 -5.55 -0.43
N THR A 126 13.45 -5.66 0.13
CA THR A 126 12.28 -4.83 -0.19
C THR A 126 11.83 -4.02 1.02
N CYS A 127 11.51 -4.69 2.12
CA CYS A 127 11.18 -4.11 3.40
C CYS A 127 12.45 -3.80 4.20
N ARG A 128 12.42 -2.70 4.95
CA ARG A 128 13.49 -2.32 5.88
C ARG A 128 12.91 -2.04 7.25
N LEU A 129 13.40 -2.77 8.25
CA LEU A 129 13.06 -2.57 9.65
C LEU A 129 14.24 -1.95 10.40
N THR A 130 13.94 -1.01 11.29
CA THR A 130 14.89 -0.56 12.32
C THR A 130 14.33 -0.94 13.68
N LEU A 131 15.01 -1.86 14.35
CA LEU A 131 14.67 -2.41 15.65
C LEU A 131 15.37 -1.58 16.72
N TRP A 132 14.62 -1.11 17.71
CA TRP A 132 15.09 -0.29 18.81
C TRP A 132 14.90 -1.03 20.12
N GLN A 133 15.95 -1.19 20.92
CA GLN A 133 15.81 -1.76 22.26
C GLN A 133 14.87 -0.89 23.11
N ALA A 134 13.84 -1.50 23.69
CA ALA A 134 13.03 -0.84 24.71
C ALA A 134 13.92 -0.40 25.88
N ASP A 135 13.64 0.79 26.45
CA ASP A 135 14.34 1.31 27.62
C ASP A 135 14.10 0.39 28.83
N ARG A 136 15.13 -0.39 29.17
CA ARG A 136 15.08 -1.37 30.27
C ARG A 136 15.09 -0.70 31.66
N ALA A 137 15.38 0.59 31.75
CA ALA A 137 15.32 1.33 33.01
C ALA A 137 13.88 1.73 33.39
N ARG A 138 12.91 1.53 32.48
CA ARG A 138 11.50 1.86 32.67
C ARG A 138 10.64 0.61 32.62
N ALA A 139 9.44 0.71 33.20
CA ALA A 139 8.43 -0.32 33.02
C ALA A 139 8.10 -0.46 31.52
N MET A 140 8.24 -1.68 31.01
CA MET A 140 7.92 -2.01 29.62
C MET A 140 6.47 -2.50 29.54
N THR A 141 5.66 -1.83 28.73
CA THR A 141 4.31 -2.31 28.37
C THR A 141 4.42 -3.37 27.27
N GLY A 142 3.79 -4.53 27.46
CA GLY A 142 3.71 -5.57 26.44
C GLY A 142 2.89 -5.13 25.22
N PHE A 143 3.09 -5.83 24.10
CA PHE A 143 2.27 -5.62 22.91
C PHE A 143 0.81 -6.04 23.17
N ASP A 144 -0.14 -5.17 22.85
CA ASP A 144 -1.57 -5.46 22.89
C ASP A 144 -2.27 -4.74 21.72
N ARG A 145 -2.65 -5.51 20.69
CA ARG A 145 -3.31 -5.01 19.49
C ARG A 145 -4.72 -4.43 19.73
N LYS A 146 -5.35 -4.70 20.88
CA LYS A 146 -6.73 -4.31 21.20
C LYS A 146 -6.77 -3.04 22.04
N THR A 147 -5.80 -2.84 22.91
CA THR A 147 -5.83 -1.76 23.92
C THR A 147 -4.77 -0.69 23.69
N ASN A 148 -3.62 -1.02 23.10
CA ASN A 148 -2.59 -0.04 22.81
C ASN A 148 -2.87 0.66 21.48
N ILE A 149 -2.83 1.99 21.47
CA ILE A 149 -2.83 2.78 20.23
C ILE A 149 -1.48 2.57 19.54
N GLY A 150 -1.49 2.06 18.31
CA GLY A 150 -0.28 1.79 17.55
C GLY A 150 -0.47 0.63 16.57
N LEU A 151 0.56 -0.21 16.45
CA LEU A 151 0.59 -1.33 15.53
C LEU A 151 -0.44 -2.41 15.94
N HIS A 152 -1.30 -2.83 15.00
CA HIS A 152 -2.12 -4.03 15.20
C HIS A 152 -1.37 -5.31 14.85
N HIS A 153 -0.60 -5.29 13.74
CA HIS A 153 0.33 -6.34 13.29
C HIS A 153 1.16 -5.81 12.10
N LEU A 154 2.26 -6.49 11.78
CA LEU A 154 3.03 -6.29 10.55
C LEU A 154 2.90 -7.54 9.66
N ALA A 155 2.42 -7.35 8.42
CA ALA A 155 2.32 -8.43 7.45
C ALA A 155 3.51 -8.43 6.48
N LEU A 156 4.07 -9.62 6.23
CA LEU A 156 5.18 -9.88 5.32
C LEU A 156 4.74 -10.84 4.22
N GLU A 157 5.04 -10.49 2.98
CA GLU A 157 4.63 -11.26 1.82
C GLU A 157 5.63 -12.36 1.48
N VAL A 158 5.12 -13.53 1.06
CA VAL A 158 5.93 -14.62 0.48
C VAL A 158 5.45 -14.95 -0.93
N PRO A 159 6.36 -15.39 -1.82
CA PRO A 159 6.08 -15.48 -3.26
C PRO A 159 5.17 -16.65 -3.65
N SER A 160 5.02 -17.65 -2.79
CA SER A 160 4.21 -18.84 -3.08
C SER A 160 3.59 -19.44 -1.82
N ARG A 161 2.60 -20.32 -2.01
CA ARG A 161 2.05 -21.13 -0.93
C ARG A 161 3.10 -22.04 -0.28
N ASP A 162 3.94 -22.67 -1.08
CA ASP A 162 5.00 -23.55 -0.55
C ASP A 162 5.98 -22.75 0.33
N ALA A 163 6.33 -21.53 -0.08
CA ALA A 163 7.17 -20.64 0.73
C ALA A 163 6.48 -20.24 2.06
N LEU A 164 5.16 -20.03 2.05
CA LEU A 164 4.38 -19.80 3.27
C LEU A 164 4.46 -21.01 4.21
N ASP A 165 4.20 -22.22 3.69
CA ASP A 165 4.16 -23.44 4.48
C ASP A 165 5.55 -23.77 5.08
N GLU A 166 6.62 -23.64 4.29
CA GLU A 166 8.01 -23.82 4.74
C GLU A 166 8.42 -22.80 5.80
N LEU A 167 8.16 -21.51 5.57
CA LEU A 167 8.54 -20.45 6.49
C LEU A 167 7.74 -20.55 7.80
N ALA A 168 6.44 -20.84 7.72
CA ALA A 168 5.60 -21.05 8.90
C ALA A 168 6.09 -22.24 9.75
N ALA A 169 6.59 -23.31 9.12
CA ALA A 169 7.19 -24.43 9.84
C ALA A 169 8.50 -24.04 10.57
N LYS A 170 9.34 -23.20 9.95
CA LYS A 170 10.54 -22.65 10.62
C LYS A 170 10.15 -21.77 11.81
N VAL A 171 9.23 -20.83 11.59
CA VAL A 171 8.75 -19.88 12.60
C VAL A 171 8.14 -20.59 13.80
N ARG A 172 7.29 -21.61 13.57
CA ARG A 172 6.68 -22.40 14.66
C ARG A 172 7.70 -23.03 15.61
N ASN A 173 8.87 -23.40 15.08
CA ASN A 173 9.92 -24.07 15.84
C ASN A 173 10.95 -23.08 16.43
N TRP A 174 10.81 -21.77 16.18
CA TRP A 174 11.74 -20.78 16.70
C TRP A 174 11.49 -20.48 18.19
N PRO A 175 12.52 -20.48 19.06
CA PRO A 175 12.35 -20.24 20.49
C PRO A 175 11.65 -18.90 20.79
N GLY A 176 10.59 -18.97 21.61
CA GLY A 176 9.84 -17.80 22.06
C GLY A 176 8.70 -17.35 21.13
N VAL A 177 8.63 -17.88 19.90
CA VAL A 177 7.49 -17.61 19.02
C VAL A 177 6.20 -18.20 19.61
N GLN A 178 5.11 -17.46 19.47
CA GLN A 178 3.76 -17.92 19.83
C GLN A 178 2.88 -17.90 18.59
N MET A 179 2.54 -19.07 18.04
CA MET A 179 1.62 -19.16 16.91
C MET A 179 0.19 -18.82 17.36
N GLU A 180 -0.49 -17.94 16.65
CA GLU A 180 -1.94 -17.76 16.81
C GLU A 180 -2.71 -18.82 16.01
N PHE A 181 -2.30 -19.05 14.76
CA PHE A 181 -2.82 -20.10 13.89
C PHE A 181 -1.83 -20.46 12.78
N ASN A 182 -1.91 -21.69 12.29
CA ASN A 182 -1.11 -22.19 11.17
C ASN A 182 -1.61 -21.63 9.83
N PRO A 183 -0.87 -21.77 8.71
CA PRO A 183 -1.35 -21.32 7.40
C PRO A 183 -2.79 -21.77 7.09
N GLU A 184 -3.68 -20.81 6.91
CA GLU A 184 -5.08 -21.04 6.57
C GLU A 184 -5.60 -20.04 5.53
N PRO A 185 -6.71 -20.34 4.81
CA PRO A 185 -7.28 -19.42 3.83
C PRO A 185 -7.79 -18.15 4.48
N MET A 186 -7.51 -17.01 3.85
CA MET A 186 -8.15 -15.75 4.24
C MET A 186 -9.56 -15.69 3.64
N GLY A 187 -10.58 -15.81 4.49
CA GLY A 187 -11.98 -15.86 4.06
C GLY A 187 -12.24 -17.08 3.17
N THR A 188 -12.68 -16.86 1.93
CA THR A 188 -12.92 -17.94 0.95
C THR A 188 -11.67 -18.31 0.13
N GLY A 189 -10.50 -17.75 0.43
CA GLY A 189 -9.28 -17.92 -0.37
C GLY A 189 -9.28 -17.09 -1.67
N PRO A 190 -8.33 -17.29 -2.59
CA PRO A 190 -7.21 -18.24 -2.56
C PRO A 190 -6.00 -17.80 -1.72
N ARG A 191 -6.04 -16.58 -1.18
CA ARG A 191 -5.03 -16.04 -0.27
C ARG A 191 -4.90 -16.91 0.97
N MET A 192 -3.66 -17.11 1.43
CA MET A 192 -3.35 -17.88 2.64
C MET A 192 -2.48 -17.05 3.56
N HIS A 193 -2.66 -17.21 4.87
CA HIS A 193 -1.82 -16.52 5.85
C HIS A 193 -1.66 -17.29 7.15
N THR A 194 -0.68 -16.90 7.94
CA THR A 194 -0.47 -17.35 9.33
C THR A 194 -0.18 -16.13 10.19
N MET A 195 -0.62 -16.15 11.45
CA MET A 195 -0.31 -15.11 12.43
C MET A 195 0.37 -15.69 13.65
N PHE A 196 1.30 -14.92 14.21
CA PHE A 196 2.09 -15.29 15.37
C PHE A 196 2.71 -14.05 16.02
N SER A 197 3.21 -14.20 17.24
CA SER A 197 4.09 -13.22 17.86
C SER A 197 5.54 -13.65 17.75
N GLU A 198 6.43 -12.74 17.34
CA GLU A 198 7.87 -12.93 17.50
C GLU A 198 8.25 -12.98 18.99
N PRO A 199 9.46 -13.44 19.37
CA PRO A 199 9.82 -13.68 20.76
C PRO A 199 9.61 -12.51 21.74
N GLY A 200 9.74 -11.27 21.28
CA GLY A 200 9.48 -10.06 22.06
C GLY A 200 8.00 -9.71 22.24
N GLY A 201 7.11 -10.35 21.48
CA GLY A 201 5.65 -10.20 21.51
C GLY A 201 5.03 -9.45 20.33
N ILE A 202 5.83 -8.86 19.43
CA ILE A 202 5.29 -8.12 18.28
C ILE A 202 4.52 -9.09 17.37
N ARG A 203 3.29 -8.72 17.02
CA ARG A 203 2.42 -9.54 16.20
C ARG A 203 2.77 -9.40 14.72
N LEU A 204 3.09 -10.53 14.10
CA LEU A 204 3.45 -10.65 12.70
C LEU A 204 2.45 -11.52 11.94
N GLU A 205 2.36 -11.28 10.65
CA GLU A 205 1.63 -12.10 9.68
C GLU A 205 2.57 -12.46 8.53
N ILE A 206 2.52 -13.70 8.06
CA ILE A 206 3.11 -14.07 6.77
C ILE A 206 1.94 -14.41 5.84
N ILE A 207 1.92 -13.77 4.67
CA ILE A 207 0.82 -13.88 3.71
C ILE A 207 1.33 -14.26 2.32
N TRP A 208 0.63 -15.21 1.69
CA TRP A 208 0.72 -15.44 0.26
C TRP A 208 -0.52 -14.82 -0.42
N PRO A 209 -0.33 -13.80 -1.29
CA PRO A 209 -1.44 -13.01 -1.85
C PRO A 209 -2.16 -13.70 -3.01
N ALA A 210 -1.63 -14.83 -3.51
CA ALA A 210 -2.18 -15.56 -4.65
C ALA A 210 -2.38 -14.68 -5.91
N SER A 211 -1.54 -13.66 -6.08
CA SER A 211 -1.52 -12.71 -7.20
C SER A 211 -0.43 -13.01 -8.20
#